data_AF-A0A5F8GH70-F1
#
_entry.id   AF-A0A5F8GH70-F1
#
_cell.length_a   1.000
_cell.length_b   1.000
_cell.length_c   1.000
_cell.angle_alpha   90.00
_cell.angle_beta   90.00
_cell.angle_gamma   90.00
#
_symmetry.space_group_name_H-M   'P 1'
#
loop_
_entity.id
_entity.type
_entity.pdbx_description
1 polymer ?
#
loop_
_entity_poly.entity_id
_entity_poly.type
_entity_poly.pdbx_seq_one_letter_code
_entity_poly.pdbx_strand_id
1 'polypeptide(L)'
;MCRVPGSPRGRERAVSSCGLARGSWSMLPGLLPLLFLHALLWSGVISWKLTILHTNDLHSRLEQTSEDSGKCFVVEKCVGGVARLHTKIREIRGAESNVLLLDAGDQYQGTVWFTVYKGAEVAHFMNALGYDAMALGNHEFDNGVEGLLGPLLKKVKFPVLSANIKAIEPLASQISGYYHPYKILTVGEEKVGIIGYTSKETPVLSKPGKYLKFEDEIPSLQTQVDKLRTLGVNKIIALGHSGFEMDKLIAQKVKGVDVVVGGHTNTFLYTGNYFDMIILASP
;
A
#
# COMPACT_ATOMS: atom_id res chain seq x y z
N MET A 1 -25.60 66.95 -11.03
CA MET A 1 -24.66 67.27 -12.13
C MET A 1 -23.83 66.02 -12.38
N CYS A 2 -23.72 65.41 -13.57
CA CYS A 2 -24.28 65.59 -14.91
C CYS A 2 -23.98 64.27 -15.65
N ARG A 3 -24.70 63.76 -16.65
CA ARG A 3 -26.06 63.93 -17.19
C ARG A 3 -26.24 62.76 -18.18
N VAL A 4 -27.49 62.33 -18.33
CA VAL A 4 -28.03 61.35 -19.30
C VAL A 4 -27.92 61.88 -20.75
N PRO A 5 -28.08 61.07 -21.81
CA PRO A 5 -29.42 60.68 -22.31
C PRO A 5 -29.43 59.21 -22.82
N GLY A 6 -30.54 58.50 -23.02
CA GLY A 6 -31.96 58.81 -23.07
C GLY A 6 -32.63 57.64 -23.83
N SER A 7 -33.79 57.19 -23.36
CA SER A 7 -34.73 56.34 -24.10
C SER A 7 -35.82 57.27 -24.68
N PRO A 8 -36.40 57.03 -25.87
CA PRO A 8 -37.67 56.27 -25.91
C PRO A 8 -37.99 55.48 -27.22
N ARG A 9 -38.76 54.39 -27.01
CA ARG A 9 -39.92 53.87 -27.78
C ARG A 9 -39.78 53.46 -29.26
N GLY A 10 -39.98 52.15 -29.49
CA GLY A 10 -41.17 51.61 -30.18
C GLY A 10 -41.27 51.70 -31.71
N ARG A 11 -41.27 50.53 -32.38
CA ARG A 11 -42.19 50.22 -33.50
C ARG A 11 -42.16 48.72 -33.84
N GLU A 12 -43.37 48.19 -33.99
CA GLU A 12 -43.72 46.85 -34.46
C GLU A 12 -43.11 46.53 -35.83
N ARG A 13 -42.69 45.28 -36.03
CA ARG A 13 -42.72 44.63 -37.36
C ARG A 13 -43.21 43.19 -37.23
N ALA A 14 -44.18 42.91 -38.08
CA ALA A 14 -44.92 41.68 -38.22
C ALA A 14 -44.01 40.46 -38.42
N VAL A 15 -44.32 39.38 -37.69
CA VAL A 15 -43.81 38.05 -37.98
C VAL A 15 -44.78 37.39 -38.97
N SER A 16 -44.25 37.07 -40.14
CA SER A 16 -44.92 36.35 -41.22
C SER A 16 -45.40 34.98 -40.75
N SER A 17 -46.69 34.69 -40.96
CA SER A 17 -47.30 33.39 -40.73
C SER A 17 -46.87 32.42 -41.84
N CYS A 18 -46.00 31.46 -41.50
CA CYS A 18 -45.78 30.28 -42.31
C CYS A 18 -46.65 29.14 -41.75
N GLY A 19 -47.61 28.68 -42.55
CA GLY A 19 -48.57 27.65 -42.17
C GLY A 19 -47.89 26.30 -41.93
N LEU A 20 -48.05 25.78 -40.71
CA LEU A 20 -47.75 24.39 -40.38
C LEU A 20 -49.05 23.60 -40.38
N ALA A 21 -49.09 22.59 -41.26
CA ALA A 21 -50.19 21.69 -41.47
C ALA A 21 -50.62 20.99 -40.16
N ARG A 22 -51.94 20.88 -39.96
CA ARG A 22 -52.53 20.06 -38.92
C ARG A 22 -52.33 18.58 -39.26
N GLY A 23 -51.24 17.99 -38.77
CA GLY A 23 -51.13 16.54 -38.65
C GLY A 23 -51.91 16.09 -37.41
N SER A 24 -52.93 15.25 -37.59
CA SER A 24 -53.59 14.56 -36.48
C SER A 24 -52.64 13.48 -35.94
N TRP A 25 -52.03 13.71 -34.78
CA TRP A 25 -51.28 12.67 -34.09
C TRP A 25 -52.26 11.85 -33.27
N SER A 26 -52.70 10.73 -33.83
CA SER A 26 -53.34 9.66 -33.06
C SER A 26 -52.32 9.13 -32.06
N MET A 27 -52.52 9.44 -30.77
CA MET A 27 -51.72 8.85 -29.70
C MET A 27 -51.98 7.34 -29.66
N LEU A 28 -50.97 6.56 -30.07
CA LEU A 28 -50.90 5.12 -29.77
C LEU A 28 -50.52 4.97 -28.28
N PRO A 29 -51.38 4.42 -27.43
CA PRO A 29 -51.05 4.17 -26.03
C PRO A 29 -50.22 2.88 -25.97
N GLY A 30 -48.89 2.99 -25.95
CA GLY A 30 -48.07 1.77 -25.87
C GLY A 30 -46.56 1.91 -25.72
N LEU A 31 -45.97 3.10 -25.90
CA LEU A 31 -44.50 3.24 -25.91
C LEU A 31 -43.89 3.91 -24.68
N LEU A 32 -44.70 4.31 -23.69
CA LEU A 32 -44.19 4.92 -22.46
C LEU A 32 -43.60 3.96 -21.37
N PRO A 33 -43.83 2.62 -21.34
CA PRO A 33 -43.27 1.83 -20.24
C PRO A 33 -41.82 1.36 -20.47
N LEU A 34 -41.26 1.47 -21.68
CA LEU A 34 -39.90 0.97 -21.96
C LEU A 34 -38.77 1.94 -21.58
N LEU A 35 -39.03 3.25 -21.51
CA LEU A 35 -38.03 4.25 -21.11
C LEU A 35 -37.82 4.32 -19.59
N PHE A 36 -38.79 3.85 -18.79
CA PHE A 36 -38.65 3.79 -17.33
C PHE A 36 -37.86 2.57 -16.83
N LEU A 37 -37.68 1.53 -17.66
CA LEU A 37 -36.98 0.31 -17.25
C LEU A 37 -35.44 0.40 -17.37
N HIS A 38 -34.91 1.36 -18.13
CA HIS A 38 -33.46 1.54 -18.28
C HIS A 38 -32.82 2.44 -17.21
N ALA A 39 -33.62 3.19 -16.44
CA ALA A 39 -33.10 4.06 -15.38
C ALA A 39 -32.76 3.31 -14.07
N LEU A 40 -33.14 2.03 -13.95
CA LEU A 40 -32.95 1.21 -12.74
C LEU A 40 -31.68 0.34 -12.75
N LEU A 41 -30.86 0.41 -13.81
CA LEU A 41 -29.61 -0.35 -13.94
C LEU A 41 -28.34 0.51 -13.84
N TRP A 42 -28.45 1.73 -13.31
CA TRP A 42 -27.25 2.42 -12.83
C TRP A 42 -26.89 1.85 -11.46
N SER A 43 -26.35 0.64 -11.44
CA SER A 43 -25.57 0.18 -10.28
C SER A 43 -24.42 1.16 -10.14
N GLY A 44 -24.56 2.15 -9.24
CA GLY A 44 -23.45 2.99 -8.84
C GLY A 44 -22.30 2.07 -8.47
N VAL A 45 -21.17 2.19 -9.14
CA VAL A 45 -19.97 1.45 -8.78
C VAL A 45 -19.58 1.95 -7.39
N ILE A 46 -19.91 1.18 -6.36
CA ILE A 46 -19.46 1.47 -5.00
C ILE A 46 -17.95 1.25 -5.03
N SER A 47 -17.19 2.34 -5.02
CA SER A 47 -15.74 2.29 -4.93
C SER A 47 -15.35 1.80 -3.54
N TRP A 48 -14.55 0.75 -3.47
CA TRP A 48 -13.97 0.26 -2.22
C TRP A 48 -12.67 1.00 -1.94
N LYS A 49 -12.63 1.76 -0.83
CA LYS A 49 -11.44 2.50 -0.39
C LYS A 49 -10.63 1.64 0.58
N LEU A 50 -9.32 1.58 0.37
CA LEU A 50 -8.34 1.01 1.29
C LEU A 50 -7.34 2.08 1.72
N THR A 51 -7.10 2.19 3.02
CA THR A 51 -6.03 3.01 3.59
C THR A 51 -4.83 2.11 3.89
N ILE A 52 -3.69 2.38 3.25
CA ILE A 52 -2.43 1.67 3.50
C ILE A 52 -1.56 2.56 4.40
N LEU A 53 -1.34 2.11 5.62
CA LEU A 53 -0.30 2.62 6.51
C LEU A 53 0.95 1.80 6.26
N HIS A 54 2.10 2.44 6.11
CA HIS A 54 3.35 1.71 5.94
C HIS A 54 4.52 2.31 6.69
N THR A 55 5.47 1.45 7.02
CA THR A 55 6.80 1.78 7.53
C THR A 55 7.85 1.01 6.74
N ASN A 56 9.07 1.53 6.72
CA ASN A 56 10.24 0.89 6.13
C ASN A 56 11.48 1.46 6.83
N ASP A 57 12.56 0.67 6.89
CA ASP A 57 13.89 1.13 7.33
C ASP A 57 13.87 1.77 8.74
N LEU A 58 13.08 1.20 9.64
CA LEU A 58 12.93 1.70 11.01
C LEU A 58 14.21 1.53 11.83
N HIS A 59 15.09 0.60 11.46
CA HIS A 59 16.43 0.43 12.01
C HIS A 59 16.49 0.58 13.53
N SER A 60 15.66 -0.20 14.22
CA SER A 60 15.62 -0.30 15.68
C SER A 60 15.39 1.04 16.40
N ARG A 61 14.77 2.03 15.75
CA ARG A 61 14.34 3.32 16.36
C ARG A 61 13.04 3.15 17.14
N LEU A 62 13.10 2.34 18.20
CA LEU A 62 11.95 2.07 19.06
C LEU A 62 11.55 3.27 19.91
N GLU A 63 12.53 3.92 20.51
CA GLU A 63 12.34 5.18 21.22
C GLU A 63 12.17 6.34 20.23
N GLN A 64 11.61 7.44 20.71
CA GLN A 64 11.62 8.69 19.95
C GLN A 64 13.05 9.18 19.73
N THR A 65 13.29 9.79 18.57
CA THR A 65 14.60 10.25 18.12
C THR A 65 14.66 11.77 18.05
N SER A 66 15.86 12.33 17.91
CA SER A 66 16.02 13.69 17.36
C SER A 66 15.56 13.73 15.90
N GLU A 67 15.45 14.93 15.34
CA GLU A 67 15.02 15.15 13.94
C GLU A 67 15.94 14.46 12.91
N ASP A 68 17.22 14.29 13.23
CA ASP A 68 18.22 13.57 12.44
C ASP A 68 18.27 12.06 12.74
N SER A 69 17.25 11.52 13.41
CA SER A 69 17.13 10.11 13.79
C SER A 69 18.20 9.59 14.76
N GLY A 70 18.89 10.49 15.45
CA GLY A 70 19.81 10.22 16.55
C GLY A 70 19.11 10.09 17.91
N LYS A 71 19.91 10.09 18.98
CA LYS A 71 19.38 10.07 20.35
C LYS A 71 18.71 11.40 20.67
N CYS A 72 17.47 11.35 21.14
CA CYS A 72 16.77 12.56 21.55
C CYS A 72 17.19 13.04 22.94
N PHE A 73 17.56 14.32 23.06
CA PHE A 73 17.88 14.98 24.33
C PHE A 73 16.91 16.11 24.71
N VAL A 74 16.17 16.66 23.73
CA VAL A 74 15.20 17.75 23.91
C VAL A 74 13.82 17.21 23.57
N VAL A 75 13.03 16.89 24.60
CA VAL A 75 11.79 16.10 24.49
C VAL A 75 10.78 16.72 23.52
N GLU A 76 10.68 18.06 23.53
CA GLU A 76 9.75 18.84 22.72
C GLU A 76 10.05 18.78 21.21
N LYS A 77 11.29 18.41 20.85
CA LYS A 77 11.74 18.27 19.46
C LYS A 77 11.85 16.81 19.01
N CYS A 78 11.52 15.85 19.88
CA CYS A 78 11.63 14.45 19.50
C CYS A 78 10.54 14.05 18.49
N VAL A 79 10.92 13.19 17.56
CA VAL A 79 10.04 12.62 16.52
C VAL A 79 10.06 11.10 16.58
N GLY A 80 9.20 10.45 15.80
CA GLY A 80 9.21 8.98 15.65
C GLY A 80 8.94 8.19 16.92
N GLY A 81 9.49 6.98 17.00
CA GLY A 81 9.30 6.04 18.11
C GLY A 81 7.95 5.31 18.09
N VAL A 82 7.95 4.04 18.52
CA VAL A 82 6.79 3.15 18.39
C VAL A 82 5.57 3.61 19.19
N ALA A 83 5.76 4.32 20.30
CA ALA A 83 4.65 4.85 21.11
C ALA A 83 3.86 5.96 20.39
N ARG A 84 4.57 6.87 19.69
CA ARG A 84 3.95 7.92 18.88
C ARG A 84 3.29 7.32 17.64
N LEU A 85 3.98 6.38 17.00
CA LEU A 85 3.46 5.62 15.87
C LEU A 85 2.14 4.91 16.24
N HIS A 86 2.08 4.24 17.40
CA HIS A 86 0.87 3.58 17.89
C HIS A 86 -0.32 4.53 18.02
N THR A 87 -0.08 5.74 18.55
CA THR A 87 -1.14 6.76 18.68
C THR A 87 -1.72 7.10 17.32
N LYS A 88 -0.87 7.37 16.32
CA LYS A 88 -1.32 7.74 14.98
C LYS A 88 -2.03 6.59 14.24
N ILE A 89 -1.52 5.37 14.36
CA ILE A 89 -2.17 4.17 13.81
C ILE A 89 -3.58 4.01 14.39
N ARG A 90 -3.72 4.19 15.72
CA ARG A 90 -5.03 4.09 16.39
C ARG A 90 -6.01 5.17 15.94
N GLU A 91 -5.56 6.41 15.79
CA GLU A 91 -6.39 7.48 15.25
C GLU A 91 -6.94 7.12 13.87
N ILE A 92 -6.07 6.68 12.96
CA ILE A 92 -6.46 6.36 11.58
C ILE A 92 -7.38 5.14 11.55
N ARG A 93 -7.07 4.08 12.30
CA ARG A 93 -7.95 2.90 12.43
C ARG A 93 -9.31 3.22 13.06
N GLY A 94 -9.40 4.31 13.84
CA GLY A 94 -10.68 4.80 14.38
C GLY A 94 -11.49 5.62 13.39
N ALA A 95 -10.86 6.17 12.34
CA ALA A 95 -11.49 7.05 11.36
C ALA A 95 -11.75 6.37 10.00
N GLU A 96 -10.98 5.34 9.65
CA GLU A 96 -11.02 4.66 8.36
C GLU A 96 -11.52 3.21 8.52
N SER A 97 -12.40 2.75 7.61
CA SER A 97 -13.03 1.43 7.74
C SER A 97 -12.16 0.25 7.29
N ASN A 98 -11.32 0.47 6.28
CA ASN A 98 -10.47 -0.56 5.68
C ASN A 98 -9.02 -0.09 5.78
N VAL A 99 -8.26 -0.66 6.72
CA VAL A 99 -6.87 -0.25 6.97
C VAL A 99 -5.97 -1.47 6.96
N LEU A 100 -4.84 -1.37 6.27
CA LEU A 100 -3.70 -2.27 6.40
C LEU A 100 -2.49 -1.51 6.94
N LEU A 101 -1.79 -2.09 7.90
CA LEU A 101 -0.50 -1.64 8.40
C LEU A 101 0.60 -2.59 7.91
N LEU A 102 1.45 -2.10 7.02
CA LEU A 102 2.46 -2.89 6.33
C LEU A 102 3.87 -2.43 6.71
N ASP A 103 4.82 -3.36 6.76
CA ASP A 103 6.24 -3.03 6.90
C ASP A 103 7.03 -3.54 5.70
N ALA A 104 7.85 -2.68 5.10
CA ALA A 104 8.65 -3.03 3.93
C ALA A 104 10.07 -3.49 4.29
N GLY A 105 10.34 -3.90 5.54
CA GLY A 105 11.62 -4.49 5.96
C GLY A 105 12.59 -3.51 6.62
N ASP A 106 13.72 -4.05 7.08
CA ASP A 106 14.77 -3.37 7.83
C ASP A 106 14.31 -2.75 9.15
N GLN A 107 13.57 -3.55 9.92
CA GLN A 107 13.32 -3.29 11.34
C GLN A 107 14.55 -3.62 12.18
N TYR A 108 15.29 -4.66 11.77
CA TYR A 108 16.53 -5.08 12.40
C TYR A 108 17.65 -4.05 12.20
N GLN A 109 18.69 -4.18 13.05
CA GLN A 109 19.88 -3.34 13.08
C GLN A 109 19.62 -1.86 13.44
N GLY A 110 20.65 -1.16 13.95
CA GLY A 110 20.68 0.31 13.98
C GLY A 110 20.81 0.96 15.36
N THR A 111 20.37 0.33 16.45
CA THR A 111 20.57 0.84 17.82
C THR A 111 20.95 -0.26 18.81
N VAL A 112 21.25 0.12 20.05
CA VAL A 112 21.51 -0.81 21.16
C VAL A 112 20.33 -1.74 21.45
N TRP A 113 19.09 -1.35 21.10
CA TRP A 113 17.92 -2.20 21.24
C TRP A 113 18.10 -3.51 20.48
N PHE A 114 18.50 -3.45 19.21
CA PHE A 114 18.79 -4.65 18.42
C PHE A 114 20.00 -5.41 18.95
N THR A 115 21.06 -4.72 19.39
CA THR A 115 22.25 -5.38 19.97
C THR A 115 21.89 -6.25 21.18
N VAL A 116 21.00 -5.76 22.04
CA VAL A 116 20.60 -6.44 23.30
C VAL A 116 19.49 -7.46 23.06
N TYR A 117 18.42 -7.07 22.37
CA TYR A 117 17.19 -7.89 22.25
C TYR A 117 17.13 -8.74 20.98
N LYS A 118 18.02 -8.48 20.02
CA LYS A 118 18.27 -9.31 18.83
C LYS A 118 17.03 -9.61 17.98
N GLY A 119 16.09 -8.66 17.89
CA GLY A 119 14.84 -8.78 17.14
C GLY A 119 13.62 -9.14 18.00
N ALA A 120 13.80 -9.47 19.29
CA ALA A 120 12.70 -9.79 20.18
C ALA A 120 11.83 -8.55 20.45
N GLU A 121 12.49 -7.39 20.48
CA GLU A 121 11.89 -6.07 20.55
C GLU A 121 11.03 -5.77 19.31
N VAL A 122 11.52 -6.13 18.12
CA VAL A 122 10.77 -5.96 16.86
C VAL A 122 9.50 -6.80 16.89
N ALA A 123 9.63 -8.10 17.18
CA ALA A 123 8.47 -8.99 17.29
C ALA A 123 7.46 -8.51 18.36
N HIS A 124 7.95 -8.00 19.49
CA HIS A 124 7.08 -7.49 20.56
C HIS A 124 6.28 -6.27 20.11
N PHE A 125 6.95 -5.22 19.62
CA PHE A 125 6.30 -3.96 19.30
C PHE A 125 5.47 -4.03 18.01
N MET A 126 5.91 -4.76 16.98
CA MET A 126 5.09 -4.94 15.77
C MET A 126 3.80 -5.72 16.08
N ASN A 127 3.86 -6.72 16.97
CA ASN A 127 2.65 -7.39 17.45
C ASN A 127 1.74 -6.46 18.24
N ALA A 128 2.30 -5.58 19.08
CA ALA A 128 1.52 -4.62 19.86
C ALA A 128 0.86 -3.53 18.99
N LEU A 129 1.54 -3.09 17.93
CA LEU A 129 1.02 -2.16 16.92
C LEU A 129 -0.02 -2.82 16.00
N GLY A 130 -0.01 -4.14 15.93
CA GLY A 130 -0.91 -4.94 15.10
C GLY A 130 -0.59 -4.76 13.62
N TYR A 131 0.66 -4.99 13.21
CA TYR A 131 1.00 -5.08 11.79
C TYR A 131 0.22 -6.20 11.10
N ASP A 132 -0.15 -5.99 9.84
CA ASP A 132 -0.93 -6.91 9.03
C ASP A 132 -0.03 -7.78 8.13
N ALA A 133 1.13 -7.26 7.70
CA ALA A 133 2.18 -8.01 7.04
C ALA A 133 3.53 -7.27 7.10
N MET A 134 4.62 -8.02 6.96
CA MET A 134 5.98 -7.49 6.82
C MET A 134 6.68 -8.19 5.66
N ALA A 135 7.42 -7.45 4.82
CA ALA A 135 8.41 -8.03 3.93
C ALA A 135 9.77 -8.13 4.62
N LEU A 136 10.57 -9.14 4.26
CA LEU A 136 11.95 -9.23 4.73
C LEU A 136 12.82 -8.21 4.00
N GLY A 137 13.56 -7.40 4.74
CA GLY A 137 14.68 -6.59 4.28
C GLY A 137 16.01 -7.33 4.42
N ASN A 138 17.09 -6.66 4.03
CA ASN A 138 18.43 -7.24 4.13
C ASN A 138 18.90 -7.36 5.58
N HIS A 139 18.59 -6.39 6.45
CA HIS A 139 19.08 -6.38 7.83
C HIS A 139 18.41 -7.41 8.72
N GLU A 140 17.26 -7.97 8.32
CA GLU A 140 16.68 -9.13 8.98
C GLU A 140 17.62 -10.35 9.02
N PHE A 141 18.63 -10.40 8.13
CA PHE A 141 19.62 -11.47 8.04
C PHE A 141 20.94 -11.18 8.78
N ASP A 142 21.07 -10.08 9.52
CA ASP A 142 22.34 -9.64 10.13
C ASP A 142 22.90 -10.61 11.18
N ASN A 143 21.98 -11.27 11.90
CA ASN A 143 22.28 -12.32 12.88
C ASN A 143 22.18 -13.72 12.25
N GLY A 144 22.22 -13.80 10.92
CA GLY A 144 22.02 -15.04 10.17
C GLY A 144 20.59 -15.57 10.25
N VAL A 145 20.37 -16.69 9.56
CA VAL A 145 19.04 -17.32 9.50
C VAL A 145 18.54 -17.77 10.87
N GLU A 146 19.44 -18.16 11.77
CA GLU A 146 19.08 -18.52 13.14
C GLU A 146 18.48 -17.33 13.90
N GLY A 147 19.11 -16.15 13.82
CA GLY A 147 18.62 -14.91 14.44
C GLY A 147 17.37 -14.34 13.77
N LEU A 148 17.12 -14.67 12.50
CA LEU A 148 15.86 -14.40 11.84
C LEU A 148 14.73 -15.34 12.34
N LEU A 149 15.00 -16.66 12.37
CA LEU A 149 14.03 -17.67 12.82
C LEU A 149 13.58 -17.40 14.26
N GLY A 150 14.53 -17.17 15.17
CA GLY A 150 14.28 -16.82 16.55
C GLY A 150 15.11 -15.59 16.92
N PRO A 151 14.47 -14.45 17.25
CA PRO A 151 13.11 -14.34 17.76
C PRO A 151 11.99 -13.96 16.76
N LEU A 152 12.28 -13.35 15.60
CA LEU A 152 11.23 -12.72 14.78
C LEU A 152 10.20 -13.71 14.22
N LEU A 153 10.61 -14.62 13.33
CA LEU A 153 9.66 -15.46 12.60
C LEU A 153 8.84 -16.40 13.51
N LYS A 154 9.42 -16.81 14.66
CA LYS A 154 8.71 -17.63 15.66
C LYS A 154 7.73 -16.88 16.55
N LYS A 155 7.78 -15.54 16.61
CA LYS A 155 7.00 -14.75 17.58
C LYS A 155 6.02 -13.76 16.96
N VAL A 156 6.22 -13.35 15.72
CA VAL A 156 5.26 -12.46 15.04
C VAL A 156 3.90 -13.12 14.85
N LYS A 157 2.84 -12.32 14.90
CA LYS A 157 1.43 -12.75 14.76
C LYS A 157 0.85 -12.44 13.38
N PHE A 158 1.70 -11.96 12.48
CA PHE A 158 1.36 -11.55 11.11
C PHE A 158 2.27 -12.28 10.12
N PRO A 159 1.84 -12.44 8.85
CA PRO A 159 2.65 -13.04 7.81
C PRO A 159 3.92 -12.23 7.54
N VAL A 160 5.05 -12.94 7.43
CA VAL A 160 6.31 -12.41 6.92
C VAL A 160 6.51 -12.90 5.49
N LEU A 161 6.86 -11.99 4.58
CA LEU A 161 6.73 -12.19 3.15
C LEU A 161 8.06 -12.01 2.40
N SER A 162 8.32 -12.94 1.47
CA SER A 162 9.31 -12.78 0.40
C SER A 162 9.12 -13.87 -0.67
N ALA A 163 8.80 -13.49 -1.89
CA ALA A 163 8.53 -14.40 -3.01
C ALA A 163 9.80 -14.90 -3.71
N ASN A 164 10.84 -14.08 -3.70
CA ASN A 164 12.09 -14.30 -4.42
C ASN A 164 13.20 -14.91 -3.55
N ILE A 165 12.92 -15.28 -2.29
CA ILE A 165 13.84 -16.07 -1.47
C ILE A 165 13.50 -17.56 -1.58
N LYS A 166 14.44 -18.36 -2.08
CA LYS A 166 14.36 -19.82 -2.09
C LYS A 166 15.34 -20.43 -1.10
N ALA A 167 14.81 -21.11 -0.09
CA ALA A 167 15.60 -21.97 0.77
C ALA A 167 15.93 -23.29 0.08
N ILE A 168 17.19 -23.72 0.19
CA ILE A 168 17.67 -25.02 -0.30
C ILE A 168 18.10 -25.91 0.88
N GLU A 169 18.18 -27.22 0.67
CA GLU A 169 18.60 -28.17 1.71
C GLU A 169 20.03 -27.89 2.20
N PRO A 170 20.31 -28.08 3.51
CA PRO A 170 19.44 -28.65 4.54
C PRO A 170 18.52 -27.63 5.24
N LEU A 171 18.58 -26.35 4.85
CA LEU A 171 17.85 -25.26 5.52
C LEU A 171 16.36 -25.24 5.17
N ALA A 172 16.00 -25.70 3.96
CA ALA A 172 14.63 -25.63 3.45
C ALA A 172 13.60 -26.19 4.44
N SER A 173 13.83 -27.39 4.98
CA SER A 173 12.95 -28.01 5.97
C SER A 173 12.82 -27.23 7.29
N GLN A 174 13.82 -26.43 7.67
CA GLN A 174 13.85 -25.68 8.94
C GLN A 174 13.13 -24.34 8.86
N ILE A 175 13.22 -23.66 7.71
CA ILE A 175 12.64 -22.32 7.50
C ILE A 175 11.31 -22.35 6.74
N SER A 176 10.97 -23.47 6.10
CA SER A 176 9.68 -23.63 5.42
C SER A 176 8.52 -23.35 6.36
N GLY A 177 7.57 -22.53 5.89
CA GLY A 177 6.38 -22.15 6.64
C GLY A 177 6.54 -20.94 7.56
N TYR A 178 7.76 -20.45 7.80
CA TYR A 178 7.99 -19.26 8.63
C TYR A 178 7.91 -17.94 7.86
N TYR A 179 8.14 -17.97 6.55
CA TYR A 179 7.85 -16.87 5.63
C TYR A 179 7.12 -17.41 4.40
N HIS A 180 6.41 -16.54 3.69
CA HIS A 180 5.57 -16.91 2.56
C HIS A 180 5.83 -16.01 1.35
N PRO A 181 5.63 -16.50 0.11
CA PRO A 181 5.73 -15.62 -1.05
C PRO A 181 4.68 -14.52 -1.07
N TYR A 182 3.46 -14.83 -0.59
CA TYR A 182 2.35 -13.90 -0.50
C TYR A 182 1.41 -14.28 0.64
N LYS A 183 0.49 -13.38 0.99
CA LYS A 183 -0.69 -13.66 1.80
C LYS A 183 -1.92 -13.00 1.17
N ILE A 184 -3.08 -13.65 1.29
CA ILE A 184 -4.38 -13.03 1.01
C ILE A 184 -4.99 -12.64 2.36
N LEU A 185 -5.26 -11.35 2.54
CA LEU A 185 -5.94 -10.80 3.71
C LEU A 185 -7.37 -10.40 3.33
N THR A 186 -8.30 -10.60 4.26
CA THR A 186 -9.68 -10.11 4.11
C THR A 186 -9.78 -8.77 4.82
N VAL A 187 -10.18 -7.73 4.10
CA VAL A 187 -10.32 -6.36 4.62
C VAL A 187 -11.72 -5.87 4.28
N GLY A 188 -12.57 -5.73 5.29
CA GLY A 188 -14.01 -5.58 5.07
C GLY A 188 -14.57 -6.80 4.34
N GLU A 189 -15.26 -6.56 3.22
CA GLU A 189 -15.84 -7.62 2.37
C GLU A 189 -14.90 -8.09 1.25
N GLU A 190 -13.71 -7.49 1.14
CA GLU A 190 -12.80 -7.66 0.02
C GLU A 190 -11.55 -8.47 0.37
N LYS A 191 -10.96 -9.10 -0.65
CA LYS A 191 -9.67 -9.79 -0.54
C LYS A 191 -8.56 -8.93 -1.14
N VAL A 192 -7.47 -8.77 -0.39
CA VAL A 192 -6.24 -8.10 -0.83
C VAL A 192 -5.09 -9.09 -0.80
N GLY A 193 -4.45 -9.29 -1.94
CA GLY A 193 -3.22 -10.07 -2.05
C GLY A 193 -2.01 -9.19 -1.76
N ILE A 194 -1.09 -9.68 -0.94
CA ILE A 194 0.16 -8.98 -0.62
C ILE A 194 1.30 -9.93 -0.98
N ILE A 195 2.18 -9.53 -1.88
CA ILE A 195 3.32 -10.32 -2.35
C ILE A 195 4.62 -9.68 -1.85
N GLY A 196 5.45 -10.48 -1.17
CA GLY A 196 6.73 -10.02 -0.62
C GLY A 196 7.84 -10.03 -1.66
N TYR A 197 8.82 -9.13 -1.54
CA TYR A 197 10.11 -9.22 -2.24
C TYR A 197 11.25 -8.64 -1.41
N THR A 198 12.47 -9.13 -1.63
CA THR A 198 13.68 -8.74 -0.88
C THR A 198 14.85 -8.54 -1.84
N SER A 199 15.70 -7.53 -1.61
CA SER A 199 16.84 -7.20 -2.47
C SER A 199 17.71 -8.41 -2.77
N LYS A 200 18.02 -8.63 -4.06
CA LYS A 200 18.98 -9.65 -4.48
C LYS A 200 20.40 -9.42 -3.95
N GLU A 201 20.69 -8.22 -3.47
CA GLU A 201 22.00 -7.82 -2.93
C GLU A 201 22.19 -8.27 -1.48
N THR A 202 21.15 -8.81 -0.82
CA THR A 202 21.20 -9.29 0.56
C THR A 202 22.41 -10.19 0.89
N PRO A 203 22.88 -11.11 0.01
CA PRO A 203 24.08 -11.91 0.28
C PRO A 203 25.39 -11.10 0.40
N VAL A 204 25.42 -9.88 -0.12
CA VAL A 204 26.56 -8.96 -0.02
C VAL A 204 26.37 -7.98 1.14
N LEU A 205 25.13 -7.58 1.41
CA LEU A 205 24.79 -6.57 2.42
C LEU A 205 24.63 -7.14 3.83
N SER A 206 24.35 -8.44 3.96
CA SER A 206 24.08 -9.09 5.23
C SER A 206 24.58 -10.54 5.26
N LYS A 207 24.05 -11.38 6.14
CA LYS A 207 24.56 -12.74 6.41
C LYS A 207 23.51 -13.84 6.21
N PRO A 208 22.80 -13.90 5.07
CA PRO A 208 21.78 -14.94 4.83
C PRO A 208 22.36 -16.36 4.72
N GLY A 209 23.68 -16.48 4.57
CA GLY A 209 24.37 -17.76 4.37
C GLY A 209 24.16 -18.33 2.96
N LYS A 210 24.72 -19.51 2.71
CA LYS A 210 24.75 -20.12 1.36
C LYS A 210 23.49 -20.88 0.97
N TYR A 211 22.55 -21.07 1.90
CA TYR A 211 21.36 -21.91 1.71
C TYR A 211 20.08 -21.12 1.41
N LEU A 212 20.19 -19.80 1.27
CA LEU A 212 19.12 -18.93 0.76
C LEU A 212 19.56 -18.34 -0.57
N LYS A 213 18.78 -18.57 -1.61
CA LYS A 213 18.96 -17.96 -2.94
C LYS A 213 17.99 -16.81 -3.10
N PHE A 214 18.50 -15.65 -3.49
CA PHE A 214 17.71 -14.46 -3.79
C PHE A 214 17.60 -14.35 -5.30
N GLU A 215 16.43 -14.71 -5.82
CA GLU A 215 16.09 -14.67 -7.25
C GLU A 215 15.69 -13.24 -7.67
N ASP A 216 15.65 -12.97 -8.98
CA ASP A 216 15.18 -11.68 -9.49
C ASP A 216 13.71 -11.44 -9.07
N GLU A 217 13.42 -10.21 -8.63
CA GLU A 217 12.14 -9.82 -8.03
C GLU A 217 10.99 -9.90 -9.02
N ILE A 218 11.14 -9.29 -10.20
CA ILE A 218 10.09 -9.18 -11.22
C ILE A 218 9.52 -10.54 -11.65
N PRO A 219 10.33 -11.53 -12.11
CA PRO A 219 9.77 -12.83 -12.51
C PRO A 219 9.18 -13.60 -11.32
N SER A 220 9.78 -13.47 -10.12
CA SER A 220 9.27 -14.09 -8.90
C SER A 220 7.90 -13.53 -8.52
N LEU A 221 7.72 -12.22 -8.60
CA LEU A 221 6.47 -11.51 -8.34
C LEU A 221 5.42 -11.85 -9.39
N GLN A 222 5.74 -11.80 -10.69
CA GLN A 222 4.78 -12.09 -11.76
C GLN A 222 4.14 -13.48 -11.58
N THR A 223 4.95 -14.48 -11.22
CA THR A 223 4.46 -15.85 -10.93
C THR A 223 3.42 -15.86 -9.81
N GLN A 224 3.61 -15.06 -8.75
CA GLN A 224 2.65 -14.98 -7.64
C GLN A 224 1.41 -14.15 -8.00
N VAL A 225 1.57 -13.08 -8.80
CA VAL A 225 0.44 -12.28 -9.29
C VAL A 225 -0.51 -13.14 -10.13
N ASP A 226 0.04 -13.91 -11.07
CA ASP A 226 -0.76 -14.80 -11.92
C ASP A 226 -1.51 -15.83 -11.07
N LYS A 227 -0.84 -16.39 -10.05
CA LYS A 227 -1.47 -17.31 -9.10
C LYS A 227 -2.58 -16.65 -8.27
N LEU A 228 -2.39 -15.42 -7.78
CA LEU A 228 -3.42 -14.71 -7.03
C LEU A 228 -4.64 -14.39 -7.88
N ARG A 229 -4.44 -14.04 -9.15
CA ARG A 229 -5.53 -13.79 -10.10
C ARG A 229 -6.35 -15.05 -10.41
N THR A 230 -5.72 -16.22 -10.55
CA THR A 230 -6.48 -17.48 -10.72
C THR A 230 -7.29 -17.86 -9.49
N LEU A 231 -6.90 -17.37 -8.30
CA LEU A 231 -7.66 -17.48 -7.05
C LEU A 231 -8.75 -16.40 -6.90
N GLY A 232 -8.96 -15.57 -7.92
CA GLY A 232 -9.97 -14.51 -7.92
C GLY A 232 -9.59 -13.26 -7.12
N VAL A 233 -8.31 -13.08 -6.77
CA VAL A 233 -7.83 -11.86 -6.12
C VAL A 233 -7.53 -10.80 -7.18
N ASN A 234 -8.19 -9.65 -7.06
CA ASN A 234 -8.13 -8.56 -8.02
C ASN A 234 -7.52 -7.26 -7.47
N LYS A 235 -7.04 -7.29 -6.21
CA LYS A 235 -6.34 -6.20 -5.54
C LYS A 235 -5.03 -6.74 -5.00
N ILE A 236 -3.91 -6.30 -5.56
CA ILE A 236 -2.59 -6.86 -5.31
C ILE A 236 -1.59 -5.76 -4.97
N ILE A 237 -1.01 -5.87 -3.78
CA ILE A 237 0.07 -5.02 -3.28
C ILE A 237 1.38 -5.80 -3.41
N ALA A 238 2.39 -5.21 -4.05
CA ALA A 238 3.77 -5.64 -3.91
C ALA A 238 4.38 -4.90 -2.71
N LEU A 239 4.84 -5.65 -1.70
CA LEU A 239 5.45 -5.13 -0.48
C LEU A 239 6.89 -5.64 -0.40
N GLY A 240 7.89 -4.77 -0.33
CA GLY A 240 9.26 -5.29 -0.33
C GLY A 240 10.38 -4.28 -0.22
N HIS A 241 11.59 -4.84 -0.33
CA HIS A 241 12.81 -4.19 0.14
C HIS A 241 13.94 -4.28 -0.89
N SER A 242 13.75 -3.66 -2.06
CA SER A 242 14.76 -3.66 -3.15
C SER A 242 15.14 -2.25 -3.64
N GLY A 243 14.63 -1.21 -3.00
CA GLY A 243 14.95 0.18 -3.34
C GLY A 243 14.07 0.78 -4.42
N PHE A 244 13.96 2.11 -4.39
CA PHE A 244 12.97 2.86 -5.16
C PHE A 244 13.06 2.65 -6.68
N GLU A 245 14.27 2.46 -7.22
CA GLU A 245 14.44 2.17 -8.65
C GLU A 245 13.86 0.81 -9.03
N MET A 246 14.08 -0.22 -8.20
CA MET A 246 13.46 -1.54 -8.42
C MET A 246 11.94 -1.46 -8.21
N ASP A 247 11.46 -0.70 -7.22
CA ASP A 247 10.03 -0.53 -6.95
C ASP A 247 9.30 0.06 -8.17
N LYS A 248 9.89 1.07 -8.83
CA LYS A 248 9.37 1.62 -10.10
C LYS A 248 9.37 0.58 -11.22
N LEU A 249 10.42 -0.23 -11.33
CA LEU A 249 10.50 -1.30 -12.33
C LEU A 249 9.45 -2.38 -12.08
N ILE A 250 9.18 -2.73 -10.82
CA ILE A 250 8.12 -3.66 -10.43
C ILE A 250 6.76 -3.10 -10.85
N ALA A 251 6.45 -1.86 -10.50
CA ALA A 251 5.21 -1.19 -10.89
C ALA A 251 5.00 -1.15 -12.41
N GLN A 252 6.09 -0.98 -13.17
CA GLN A 252 6.06 -0.94 -14.64
C GLN A 252 5.93 -2.32 -15.29
N LYS A 253 6.60 -3.35 -14.74
CA LYS A 253 6.81 -4.62 -15.44
C LYS A 253 5.95 -5.77 -14.92
N VAL A 254 5.54 -5.75 -13.65
CA VAL A 254 4.75 -6.82 -13.05
C VAL A 254 3.27 -6.55 -13.30
N LYS A 255 2.69 -7.23 -14.29
CA LYS A 255 1.32 -7.02 -14.73
C LYS A 255 0.35 -7.51 -13.66
N GLY A 256 -0.42 -6.57 -13.11
CA GLY A 256 -1.48 -6.84 -12.15
C GLY A 256 -1.15 -6.55 -10.70
N VAL A 257 0.02 -5.97 -10.43
CA VAL A 257 0.26 -5.21 -9.20
C VAL A 257 -0.46 -3.87 -9.33
N ASP A 258 -1.28 -3.52 -8.34
CA ASP A 258 -1.99 -2.24 -8.29
C ASP A 258 -1.17 -1.19 -7.55
N VAL A 259 -0.47 -1.60 -6.50
CA VAL A 259 0.32 -0.73 -5.60
C VAL A 259 1.67 -1.37 -5.27
N VAL A 260 2.73 -0.56 -5.24
CA VAL A 260 4.04 -0.94 -4.69
C VAL A 260 4.32 -0.16 -3.40
N VAL A 261 4.64 -0.86 -2.32
CA VAL A 261 5.10 -0.32 -1.04
C VAL A 261 6.54 -0.80 -0.80
N GLY A 262 7.49 0.11 -0.92
CA GLY A 262 8.92 -0.18 -0.93
C GLY A 262 9.69 0.28 0.33
N GLY A 263 10.99 -0.02 0.35
CA GLY A 263 11.96 0.34 1.39
C GLY A 263 13.39 0.41 0.85
N HIS A 264 14.40 0.17 1.70
CA HIS A 264 15.84 -0.01 1.41
C HIS A 264 16.63 1.27 1.12
N THR A 265 16.03 2.19 0.37
CA THR A 265 16.72 3.38 -0.15
C THR A 265 16.47 4.64 0.67
N ASN A 266 15.72 4.54 1.76
CA ASN A 266 15.33 5.68 2.61
C ASN A 266 14.70 6.83 1.80
N THR A 267 13.96 6.49 0.75
CA THR A 267 13.40 7.47 -0.19
C THR A 267 12.24 8.21 0.47
N PHE A 268 12.36 9.53 0.58
CA PHE A 268 11.28 10.39 1.03
C PHE A 268 10.45 10.88 -0.18
N LEU A 269 9.17 10.50 -0.24
CA LEU A 269 8.22 10.96 -1.25
C LEU A 269 7.13 11.81 -0.58
N TYR A 270 6.75 12.89 -1.25
CA TYR A 270 5.87 13.86 -0.65
C TYR A 270 5.01 14.61 -1.68
N THR A 271 3.70 14.72 -1.43
CA THR A 271 2.78 15.56 -2.21
C THR A 271 1.89 16.32 -1.25
N GLY A 272 1.98 17.65 -1.28
CA GLY A 272 1.13 18.53 -0.49
C GLY A 272 1.84 19.84 -0.15
N ASN A 273 1.13 20.68 0.60
CA ASN A 273 1.71 21.85 1.26
C ASN A 273 2.11 21.55 2.73
N TYR A 274 1.60 20.47 3.34
CA TYR A 274 1.98 19.90 4.67
C TYR A 274 1.78 18.36 4.73
N PHE A 275 2.67 17.66 5.47
CA PHE A 275 3.01 16.21 5.41
C PHE A 275 1.86 15.17 5.35
N ASP A 276 1.40 14.77 4.16
CA ASP A 276 0.71 13.51 3.83
C ASP A 276 1.41 12.73 2.67
N MET A 277 1.43 11.40 2.76
CA MET A 277 2.33 10.46 2.07
C MET A 277 1.75 9.91 0.74
N ILE A 278 2.62 9.62 -0.25
CA ILE A 278 2.24 9.10 -1.58
C ILE A 278 2.39 7.57 -1.65
N ILE A 279 1.41 6.92 -2.28
CA ILE A 279 1.46 5.53 -2.77
C ILE A 279 1.76 5.53 -4.27
N LEU A 280 2.74 4.74 -4.74
CA LEU A 280 2.91 4.50 -6.18
C LEU A 280 1.83 3.52 -6.65
N ALA A 281 0.87 4.02 -7.42
CA ALA A 281 -0.12 3.21 -8.14
C ALA A 281 0.28 3.05 -9.61
N SER A 282 0.12 1.85 -10.16
CA SER A 282 0.28 1.60 -11.60
C SER A 282 -0.99 2.07 -12.35
N PRO A 283 -0.89 2.68 -13.55
CA PRO A 283 -2.05 3.15 -14.32
C PRO A 283 -2.90 2.02 -14.91
#